data_AF-W1XFP8-F1
#
_entry.id   AF-W1XFP8-F1
#
_cell.length_a   1.000
_cell.length_b   1.000
_cell.length_c   1.000
_cell.angle_alpha   90.00
_cell.angle_beta   90.00
_cell.angle_gamma   90.00
#
_symmetry.space_group_name_H-M   'P 1'
#
loop_
_entity.id
_entity.type
_entity.pdbx_description
1 polymer ?
#
loop_
_entity_poly.entity_id
_entity_poly.type
_entity_poly.pdbx_seq_one_letter_code
_entity_poly.pdbx_strand_id
1 'polypeptide(L)'
;FFDDYAEVREKVMALEEELQRCDRVFVPSHNDLVSENLVKDTEGRIYLIDWEYSGINDDMWDLAALSLENEFSEDDIELMFRLYFNGEEPD
;
A
#
# COMPACT_ATOMS: atom_id res chain seq x y z
N PHE A 1 12.42 22.58 11.86
CA PHE A 1 13.05 21.57 10.99
C PHE A 1 13.59 20.49 11.90
N PHE A 2 13.46 19.22 11.51
CA PHE A 2 14.06 18.11 12.24
C PHE A 2 15.58 18.10 11.96
N ASP A 3 16.39 17.89 12.99
CA ASP A 3 17.85 17.98 12.90
C ASP A 3 18.46 16.90 11.99
N ASP A 4 17.75 15.78 11.83
CA ASP A 4 18.12 14.61 11.01
C ASP A 4 17.49 14.60 9.61
N TYR A 5 16.74 15.64 9.22
CA TYR A 5 15.99 15.67 7.96
C TYR A 5 16.86 15.37 6.74
N ALA A 6 18.06 15.95 6.67
CA ALA A 6 18.97 15.75 5.54
C ALA A 6 19.41 14.28 5.41
N GLU A 7 19.72 13.64 6.53
CA GLU A 7 20.12 12.24 6.60
C GLU A 7 18.96 11.31 6.21
N VAL A 8 17.77 11.53 6.78
CA VAL A 8 16.58 10.72 6.47
C VAL A 8 16.19 10.87 5.00
N ARG A 9 16.21 12.10 4.47
CA ARG A 9 15.92 12.36 3.05
C ARG A 9 16.88 11.60 2.13
N GLU A 10 18.18 11.59 2.45
CA GLU A 10 19.17 10.85 1.66
C GLU A 10 18.85 9.35 1.64
N LYS A 11 18.55 8.76 2.81
CA LYS A 11 18.17 7.34 2.92
C LYS A 11 16.90 7.00 2.14
N VAL A 12 15.87 7.84 2.24
CA VAL A 12 14.60 7.63 1.50
C VAL A 12 14.82 7.75 0.00
N MET A 13 15.58 8.75 -0.46
CA MET A 13 15.84 8.94 -1.89
C MET A 13 16.70 7.82 -2.48
N ALA A 14 17.56 7.16 -1.68
CA ALA A 14 18.32 6.00 -2.14
C ALA A 14 17.43 4.78 -2.45
N LEU A 15 16.23 4.68 -1.86
CA LEU A 15 15.30 3.57 -2.14
C LEU A 15 14.75 3.64 -3.58
N GLU A 16 14.79 4.81 -4.24
CA GLU A 16 14.37 4.94 -5.64
C GLU A 16 15.20 4.03 -6.57
N GLU A 17 16.49 3.83 -6.30
CA GLU A 17 17.35 2.93 -7.09
C GLU A 17 16.95 1.46 -6.91
N GLU A 18 16.45 1.08 -5.74
CA GLU A 18 15.94 -0.27 -5.50
C GLU A 18 14.57 -0.46 -6.15
N LEU A 19 13.68 0.53 -6.05
CA LEU A 19 12.37 0.52 -6.72
C LEU A 19 12.50 0.42 -8.25
N GLN A 20 13.54 1.01 -8.84
CA GLN A 20 13.82 0.90 -10.28
C GLN A 20 14.22 -0.52 -10.73
N ARG A 21 14.62 -1.40 -9.79
CA ARG A 21 14.92 -2.80 -10.07
C ARG A 21 13.71 -3.72 -9.94
N CYS A 22 12.62 -3.23 -9.37
CA CYS A 22 11.35 -3.94 -9.27
C CYS A 22 10.54 -3.76 -10.57
N ASP A 23 9.77 -4.78 -10.95
CA ASP A 23 8.84 -4.70 -12.09
C ASP A 23 7.55 -3.97 -11.68
N ARG A 24 7.67 -2.66 -11.50
CA ARG A 24 6.59 -1.80 -11.02
C ARG A 24 5.45 -1.71 -12.03
N VAL A 25 4.24 -2.02 -11.59
CA VAL A 25 3.01 -1.81 -12.38
C VAL A 25 2.29 -0.58 -11.85
N PHE A 26 1.91 0.32 -12.76
CA PHE A 26 1.20 1.54 -12.40
C PHE A 26 -0.30 1.40 -12.67
N VAL A 27 -1.11 1.54 -11.63
CA VAL A 27 -2.57 1.36 -11.66
C VAL A 27 -3.28 2.54 -10.99
N PRO A 28 -4.60 2.72 -11.22
CA PRO A 28 -5.40 3.60 -10.37
C PRO A 28 -5.42 3.06 -8.94
N SER A 29 -4.89 3.87 -8.01
CA SER A 29 -4.74 3.52 -6.59
C SER A 29 -5.49 4.53 -5.71
N HIS A 30 -5.86 4.08 -4.51
CA HIS A 30 -6.47 4.92 -3.49
C HIS A 30 -5.46 5.89 -2.87
N ASN A 31 -4.22 5.42 -2.67
CA ASN A 31 -3.08 6.08 -2.03
C ASN A 31 -3.20 6.34 -0.52
N ASP A 32 -4.36 6.05 0.08
CA ASP A 32 -4.64 6.24 1.52
C ASP A 32 -5.54 5.10 2.06
N LEU A 33 -5.15 3.85 1.84
CA LEU A 33 -5.99 2.68 2.14
C LEU A 33 -5.90 2.26 3.63
N VAL A 34 -6.45 3.09 4.52
CA VAL A 34 -6.67 2.75 5.93
C VAL A 34 -7.94 1.94 6.15
N SER A 35 -8.03 1.21 7.27
CA SER A 35 -9.19 0.35 7.58
C SER A 35 -10.50 1.14 7.70
N GLU A 36 -10.38 2.39 8.15
CA GLU A 36 -11.45 3.36 8.38
C GLU A 36 -12.14 3.77 7.06
N ASN A 37 -11.41 3.67 5.95
CA ASN A 37 -11.92 3.95 4.62
C ASN A 37 -12.68 2.75 4.00
N LEU A 38 -12.71 1.60 4.69
CA LEU A 38 -13.49 0.41 4.29
C LEU A 38 -14.78 0.33 5.11
N VAL A 39 -15.89 0.79 4.53
CA VAL A 39 -17.20 0.82 5.20
C VAL A 39 -18.07 -0.35 4.76
N LYS A 40 -18.56 -1.13 5.73
CA LYS A 40 -19.47 -2.25 5.48
C LYS A 40 -20.92 -1.85 5.76
N ASP A 41 -21.82 -2.07 4.79
CA ASP A 41 -23.26 -1.84 5.00
C ASP A 41 -23.94 -3.00 5.75
N THR A 42 -25.25 -2.82 6.02
CA THR A 42 -26.07 -3.83 6.74
C THR A 42 -26.29 -5.12 5.97
N GLU A 43 -26.12 -5.11 4.64
CA GLU A 43 -26.22 -6.30 3.78
C GLU A 43 -24.87 -7.00 3.60
N GLY A 44 -23.80 -6.38 4.11
CA GLY A 44 -22.46 -6.92 4.16
C GLY A 44 -21.55 -6.50 3.00
N ARG A 45 -22.01 -5.59 2.13
CA ARG A 45 -21.18 -5.03 1.06
C ARG A 45 -20.17 -4.04 1.65
N ILE A 46 -18.93 -4.13 1.17
CA ILE A 46 -17.85 -3.20 1.53
C ILE A 46 -17.75 -2.11 0.46
N TYR A 47 -17.58 -0.87 0.91
CA TYR A 47 -17.35 0.32 0.11
C TYR A 47 -16.00 0.91 0.50
N LEU A 48 -15.26 1.39 -0.50
CA LEU A 48 -14.07 2.20 -0.31
C LEU A 48 -14.44 3.68 -0.48
N ILE A 49 -14.15 4.49 0.52
CA ILE A 49 -14.48 5.92 0.59
C ILE A 49 -13.21 6.77 0.70
N ASP A 50 -13.37 8.09 0.59
CA ASP A 50 -12.31 9.09 0.81
C ASP A 50 -11.17 9.10 -0.23
N TRP A 51 -11.54 9.29 -1.50
CA TRP A 51 -10.65 9.24 -2.66
C TRP A 51 -9.81 10.51 -2.90
N GLU A 52 -9.57 11.34 -1.89
CA GLU A 52 -8.94 12.67 -2.08
C GLU A 52 -7.47 12.59 -2.51
N TYR A 53 -6.76 11.50 -2.17
CA TYR A 53 -5.38 11.23 -2.59
C TYR A 53 -5.27 10.32 -3.82
N SER A 54 -6.39 9.91 -4.40
CA SER A 54 -6.40 8.92 -5.49
C SER A 54 -5.63 9.38 -6.73
N GLY A 55 -5.00 8.42 -7.40
CA GLY A 55 -4.16 8.71 -8.56
C GLY A 55 -3.51 7.46 -9.14
N ILE A 56 -2.71 7.63 -10.19
CA ILE A 56 -1.89 6.53 -10.73
C ILE A 56 -0.68 6.34 -9.83
N ASN A 57 -0.52 5.14 -9.28
CA ASN A 57 0.62 4.79 -8.44
C ASN A 57 1.02 3.32 -8.64
N ASP A 58 2.10 2.91 -7.98
CA ASP A 58 2.53 1.53 -7.85
C ASP A 58 1.40 0.65 -7.29
N ASP A 59 1.21 -0.53 -7.87
CA ASP A 59 0.17 -1.48 -7.47
C ASP A 59 0.38 -2.03 -6.05
N MET A 60 1.62 -2.05 -5.55
CA MET A 60 1.94 -2.48 -4.19
C MET A 60 1.71 -1.39 -3.13
N TRP A 61 1.50 -0.13 -3.54
CA TRP A 61 1.37 0.99 -2.60
C TRP A 61 0.20 0.81 -1.63
N ASP A 62 -0.99 0.53 -2.15
CA ASP A 62 -2.21 0.39 -1.33
C ASP A 62 -2.12 -0.84 -0.41
N LEU A 63 -1.46 -1.92 -0.85
CA LEU A 63 -1.25 -3.12 -0.04
C LEU A 63 -0.27 -2.87 1.11
N ALA A 64 0.81 -2.13 0.83
CA ALA A 64 1.79 -1.73 1.84
C ALA A 64 1.14 -0.78 2.87
N ALA A 65 0.37 0.21 2.42
CA ALA A 65 -0.37 1.11 3.30
C ALA A 65 -1.35 0.34 4.21
N LEU A 66 -2.19 -0.52 3.62
CA LEU A 66 -3.14 -1.33 4.38
C LEU A 66 -2.45 -2.20 5.44
N SER A 67 -1.33 -2.84 5.08
CA SER A 67 -0.57 -3.70 5.98
C SER A 67 0.07 -2.92 7.13
N LEU A 68 0.65 -1.76 6.83
CA LEU A 68 1.33 -0.92 7.81
C LEU A 68 0.34 -0.32 8.81
N GLU A 69 -0.78 0.22 8.33
CA GLU A 69 -1.79 0.90 9.14
C GLU A 69 -2.58 -0.06 10.04
N ASN A 70 -2.57 -1.36 9.73
CA ASN A 70 -3.26 -2.40 10.52
C ASN A 70 -2.29 -3.31 11.29
N GLU A 71 -1.00 -3.00 11.33
CA GLU A 71 0.03 -3.81 12.01
C GLU A 71 0.00 -5.30 11.62
N PHE A 72 -0.19 -5.59 10.33
CA PHE A 72 -0.26 -6.96 9.84
C PHE A 72 1.02 -7.74 10.17
N SER A 73 0.85 -8.98 10.62
CA SER A 73 1.96 -9.93 10.77
C SER A 73 2.43 -10.45 9.40
N GLU A 74 3.57 -11.14 9.37
CA GLU A 74 4.05 -11.80 8.15
C GLU A 74 3.00 -12.78 7.59
N ASP A 75 2.32 -13.53 8.46
CA ASP A 75 1.24 -14.45 8.07
C ASP A 75 0.03 -13.72 7.47
N ASP A 76 -0.31 -12.53 7.99
CA ASP A 76 -1.40 -11.70 7.47
C ASP A 76 -1.05 -11.12 6.09
N ILE A 77 0.20 -10.68 5.90
CA ILE A 77 0.70 -10.19 4.61
C ILE A 77 0.70 -11.33 3.57
N GLU A 78 1.18 -12.52 3.93
CA GLU A 78 1.14 -13.69 3.03
C GLU A 78 -0.30 -14.04 2.63
N LEU A 79 -1.22 -14.02 3.60
CA LEU A 79 -2.64 -14.24 3.33
C LEU A 79 -3.22 -13.16 2.42
N MET A 80 -2.90 -11.89 2.66
CA MET A 80 -3.35 -10.77 1.84
C MET A 80 -2.89 -10.91 0.39
N PHE A 81 -1.61 -11.21 0.16
CA PHE A 81 -1.08 -11.44 -1.19
C PHE A 81 -1.77 -12.61 -1.88
N ARG A 82 -1.93 -13.74 -1.18
CA ARG A 82 -2.66 -14.90 -1.73
C ARG A 82 -4.09 -14.54 -2.13
N LEU A 83 -4.80 -13.72 -1.35
CA LEU A 83 -6.16 -13.30 -1.67
C LEU A 83 -6.22 -12.26 -2.79
N TYR A 84 -5.29 -11.30 -2.81
CA TYR A 84 -5.25 -10.22 -3.79
C TYR A 84 -4.89 -10.72 -5.20
N PHE A 85 -3.88 -11.60 -5.28
CA PHE A 85 -3.41 -12.20 -6.54
C PHE A 85 -4.12 -13.51 -6.90
N ASN A 86 -5.25 -13.83 -6.25
CA ASN A 86 -6.01 -15.06 -6.49
C ASN A 86 -5.18 -16.36 -6.39
N GLY A 87 -4.16 -16.37 -5.53
CA GLY A 87 -3.27 -17.51 -5.30
C GLY A 87 -2.06 -17.59 -6.21
N GLU A 88 -1.85 -16.61 -7.10
CA GLU A 88 -0.59 -16.43 -7.81
C GLU A 88 0.44 -15.76 -6.89
N GLU A 89 1.72 -16.11 -7.03
CA GLU A 89 2.78 -15.39 -6.31
C GLU A 89 2.96 -14.01 -6.95
N PRO A 90 3.11 -12.93 -6.16
CA PRO A 90 3.59 -11.66 -6.69
C PRO A 90 4.97 -11.87 -7.35
N ASP A 91 5.20 -11.24 -8.51
CA ASP A 91 6.51 -11.23 -9.19
C ASP A 91 7.60 -10.54 -8.33
#